data_AF-A0A914NG89-F1
#
_entry.id   AF-A0A914NG89-F1
#
_cell.length_a   1.000
_cell.length_b   1.000
_cell.length_c   1.000
_cell.angle_alpha   90.00
_cell.angle_beta   90.00
_cell.angle_gamma   90.00
#
_symmetry.space_group_name_H-M   'P 1'
#
loop_
_entity.id
_entity.type
_entity.pdbx_description
1 polymer ?
#
loop_
_entity_poly.entity_id
_entity_poly.type
_entity_poly.pdbx_seq_one_letter_code
_entity_poly.pdbx_strand_id
1 'polypeptide(L)'
;MEKKYSLWNKGIAQIKEREEKLEEMQQALGEGFTRHKDDEALNEHLKKQLHSEDPMAEYFRVKNHKIQMRTGIVYPTYKGQCPPNRYEIKPGYRWDGVDRSNGFESKMSLEKNKKIAHKELTYRSIAECE
;
A
#
# COMPACT_ATOMS: atom_id res chain seq x y z
N MET A 1 -32.51 1.69 -11.97
CA MET A 1 -32.31 0.38 -11.33
C MET A 1 -30.99 -0.28 -11.75
N GLU A 2 -30.66 -0.34 -13.04
CA GLU A 2 -29.41 -0.98 -13.56
C GLU A 2 -28.10 -0.45 -12.96
N LYS A 3 -27.97 0.88 -12.78
CA LYS A 3 -26.74 1.47 -12.23
C LYS A 3 -26.38 0.95 -10.82
N LYS A 4 -27.40 0.67 -9.98
CA LYS A 4 -27.22 0.16 -8.62
C LYS A 4 -26.66 -1.27 -8.63
N TYR A 5 -27.16 -2.11 -9.53
CA TYR A 5 -26.73 -3.51 -9.63
C TYR A 5 -25.39 -3.68 -10.36
N SER A 6 -25.02 -2.74 -11.24
CA SER A 6 -23.73 -2.76 -11.96
C SER A 6 -22.51 -2.70 -11.04
N LEU A 7 -22.63 -2.05 -9.88
CA LEU A 7 -21.56 -1.88 -8.91
C LEU A 7 -21.38 -3.10 -7.99
N TRP A 8 -22.40 -3.95 -7.84
CA TRP A 8 -22.36 -5.05 -6.87
C TRP A 8 -21.30 -6.10 -7.22
N ASN A 9 -21.17 -6.44 -8.51
CA ASN A 9 -20.21 -7.45 -8.96
C ASN A 9 -18.77 -6.90 -9.14
N LYS A 10 -18.52 -5.66 -8.74
CA LYS A 10 -17.22 -4.99 -8.90
C LYS A 10 -16.49 -4.86 -7.57
N GLY A 11 -15.17 -4.88 -7.60
CA GLY A 11 -14.35 -4.63 -6.42
C GLY A 11 -14.46 -3.16 -5.99
N ILE A 12 -14.86 -2.92 -4.74
CA ILE A 12 -14.96 -1.56 -4.17
C ILE A 12 -13.60 -0.84 -4.22
N ALA A 13 -12.50 -1.56 -3.94
CA ALA A 13 -11.15 -1.00 -4.00
C ALA A 13 -10.78 -0.53 -5.43
N GLN A 14 -11.14 -1.30 -6.45
CA GLN A 14 -10.87 -0.96 -7.86
C GLN A 14 -11.69 0.26 -8.31
N ILE A 15 -12.92 0.41 -7.79
CA ILE A 15 -13.76 1.58 -8.08
C ILE A 15 -13.12 2.82 -7.45
N LYS A 16 -12.75 2.75 -6.18
CA LYS A 16 -12.08 3.86 -5.48
C LYS A 16 -10.77 4.25 -6.14
N GLU A 17 -9.91 3.28 -6.47
CA GLU A 17 -8.66 3.53 -7.19
C GLU A 17 -8.90 4.21 -8.54
N ARG A 18 -9.97 3.81 -9.25
CA ARG A 18 -10.36 4.47 -10.51
C ARG A 18 -10.83 5.90 -10.29
N GLU A 19 -11.60 6.16 -9.24
CA GLU A 19 -12.07 7.50 -8.86
C GLU A 19 -10.87 8.40 -8.49
N GLU A 20 -10.00 7.93 -7.61
CA GLU A 20 -8.76 8.63 -7.20
C GLU A 20 -7.88 8.94 -8.42
N LYS A 21 -7.71 7.99 -9.33
CA LYS A 21 -6.95 8.20 -10.57
C LYS A 21 -7.60 9.24 -11.49
N LEU A 22 -8.93 9.29 -11.56
CA LEU A 22 -9.64 10.31 -12.35
C LEU A 22 -9.45 11.71 -11.73
N GLU A 23 -9.54 11.82 -10.41
CA GLU A 23 -9.28 13.06 -9.68
C GLU A 23 -7.83 13.52 -9.84
N GLU A 24 -6.86 12.60 -9.73
CA GLU A 24 -5.45 12.89 -9.96
C GLU A 24 -5.22 13.39 -11.40
N MET A 25 -5.81 12.74 -12.40
CA MET A 25 -5.71 13.21 -13.80
C MET A 25 -6.32 14.60 -13.97
N GLN A 26 -7.45 14.89 -13.32
CA GLN A 26 -8.07 16.23 -13.38
C GLN A 26 -7.18 17.30 -12.75
N GLN A 27 -6.52 16.99 -11.63
CA GLN A 27 -5.55 17.88 -10.99
C GLN A 27 -4.32 18.10 -11.89
N ALA A 28 -3.76 17.01 -12.43
CA ALA A 28 -2.59 17.05 -13.31
C ALA A 28 -2.81 17.87 -14.59
N LEU A 29 -4.05 17.96 -15.09
CA LEU A 29 -4.38 18.84 -16.23
C LEU A 29 -4.17 20.33 -15.92
N GLY A 30 -4.31 20.74 -14.66
CA GLY A 30 -4.06 22.10 -14.20
C GLY A 30 -2.64 22.35 -13.72
N GLU A 31 -1.85 21.29 -13.50
CA GLU A 31 -0.46 21.38 -13.04
C GLU A 31 0.53 21.56 -14.20
N GLY A 32 1.69 22.15 -13.92
CA GLY A 32 2.80 22.23 -14.86
C GLY A 32 3.54 20.90 -15.02
N PHE A 33 4.31 20.74 -16.11
CA PHE A 33 5.08 19.52 -16.37
C PHE A 33 6.20 19.28 -15.34
N THR A 34 6.84 20.37 -14.87
CA THR A 34 7.95 20.32 -13.92
C THR A 34 7.49 20.69 -12.53
N ARG A 35 8.01 19.98 -11.52
CA ARG A 35 7.82 20.32 -10.11
C ARG A 35 8.98 21.17 -9.59
N HIS A 36 8.67 22.21 -8.84
CA HIS A 36 9.64 23.11 -8.22
C HIS A 36 9.57 23.06 -6.69
N LYS A 37 10.58 23.65 -6.04
CA LYS A 37 10.66 23.72 -4.57
C LYS A 37 9.48 24.49 -3.96
N ASP A 38 8.96 25.47 -4.69
CA ASP A 38 7.90 26.37 -4.21
C ASP A 38 6.49 25.83 -4.50
N ASP A 39 6.35 24.63 -5.07
CA ASP A 39 5.06 24.03 -5.37
C ASP A 39 4.25 23.76 -4.10
N GLU A 40 3.09 24.40 -3.98
CA GLU A 40 2.25 24.32 -2.78
C GLU A 40 1.73 22.90 -2.53
N ALA A 41 1.21 22.24 -3.57
CA ALA A 41 0.63 20.90 -3.47
C ALA A 41 1.65 19.85 -3.00
N LEU A 42 2.87 19.88 -3.56
CA LEU A 42 3.96 19.01 -3.15
C LEU A 42 4.37 19.27 -1.70
N ASN A 43 4.53 20.55 -1.34
CA ASN A 43 4.91 20.95 0.01
C ASN A 43 3.86 20.54 1.05
N GLU A 44 2.57 20.64 0.73
CA GLU A 44 1.50 20.14 1.59
C GLU A 44 1.54 18.62 1.75
N HIS A 45 1.76 17.88 0.66
CA HIS A 45 1.88 16.42 0.71
C HIS A 45 3.04 15.99 1.60
N LEU A 46 4.22 16.60 1.44
CA LEU A 46 5.40 16.31 2.27
C LEU A 46 5.18 16.65 3.75
N LYS A 47 4.51 17.78 4.05
CA LYS A 47 4.14 18.14 5.43
C LYS A 47 3.18 17.14 6.08
N LYS A 48 2.36 16.44 5.30
CA LYS A 48 1.43 15.41 5.80
C LYS A 48 2.14 14.09 6.12
N GLN A 49 3.33 13.83 5.56
CA GLN A 49 4.07 12.60 5.82
C GLN A 49 4.67 12.58 7.23
N LEU A 50 4.31 11.54 7.98
CA LEU A 50 4.76 11.35 9.35
C LEU A 50 6.01 10.46 9.36
N HIS A 51 7.12 11.01 9.85
CA HIS A 51 8.41 10.32 9.94
C HIS A 51 8.53 9.59 11.28
N SER A 52 9.10 8.38 11.31
CA SER A 52 9.29 7.63 12.56
C SER A 52 10.32 8.25 13.50
N GLU A 53 11.34 8.89 12.94
CA GLU A 53 12.48 9.44 13.69
C GLU A 53 12.18 10.79 14.37
N ASP A 54 11.01 11.38 14.11
CA ASP A 54 10.60 12.65 14.71
C ASP A 54 10.09 12.41 16.14
N PRO A 55 10.60 13.11 17.18
CA PRO A 55 10.08 13.00 18.54
C PRO A 55 8.58 13.34 18.67
N MET A 56 8.03 14.16 17.76
CA MET A 56 6.61 14.53 17.75
C MET A 56 5.73 13.51 17.00
N ALA A 57 6.32 12.51 16.34
CA ALA A 57 5.59 11.51 15.54
C ALA A 57 4.46 10.83 16.32
N GLU A 58 4.73 10.45 17.58
CA GLU A 58 3.76 9.74 18.41
C GLU A 58 2.54 10.61 18.75
N TYR A 59 2.76 11.90 19.02
CA TYR A 59 1.67 12.84 19.24
C TYR A 59 0.73 12.93 18.02
N PHE A 60 1.31 13.06 16.82
CA PHE A 60 0.53 13.11 15.59
C PHE A 60 -0.20 11.80 15.29
N ARG A 61 0.39 10.63 15.58
CA ARG A 61 -0.27 9.32 15.45
C ARG A 61 -1.53 9.25 16.32
N VAL A 62 -1.42 9.59 17.60
CA VAL A 62 -2.54 9.59 18.54
C VAL A 62 -3.62 10.60 18.12
N LYS A 63 -3.22 11.80 17.70
CA LYS A 63 -4.15 12.83 17.23
C LYS A 63 -4.92 12.38 15.98
N ASN A 64 -4.22 11.84 14.98
CA ASN A 64 -4.83 11.35 13.74
C ASN A 64 -5.79 10.20 14.02
N HIS A 65 -5.41 9.27 14.90
CA HIS A 65 -6.28 8.17 15.31
C HIS A 65 -7.57 8.64 15.98
N LYS A 66 -7.49 9.61 16.90
CA LYS A 66 -8.67 10.21 17.54
C LYS A 66 -9.60 10.88 16.52
N ILE A 67 -9.05 11.57 15.53
CA ILE A 67 -9.82 12.20 14.45
C ILE A 67 -10.57 11.14 13.64
N GLN A 68 -9.89 10.06 13.23
CA GLN A 68 -10.50 8.96 12.47
C GLN A 68 -11.63 8.28 13.24
N MET A 69 -11.45 8.08 14.55
CA MET A 69 -12.49 7.52 15.43
C MET A 69 -13.73 8.41 15.48
N ARG A 70 -13.56 9.73 15.53
CA ARG A 70 -14.67 10.69 15.53
C ARG A 70 -15.41 10.75 14.18
N THR A 71 -14.70 10.59 13.07
CA THR A 71 -15.31 10.62 11.72
C THR A 71 -15.98 9.29 11.34
N GLY A 72 -15.83 8.23 12.16
CA GLY A 72 -16.47 6.93 11.94
C GLY A 72 -15.79 6.03 10.89
N ILE A 73 -14.55 6.35 10.49
CA ILE A 73 -13.83 5.66 9.40
C ILE A 73 -12.81 4.66 9.97
N VAL A 74 -13.09 4.03 11.12
CA VAL A 74 -12.18 3.02 11.69
C VAL A 74 -12.83 1.65 11.66
N TYR A 75 -12.44 0.85 10.67
CA TYR A 75 -12.75 -0.57 10.65
C TYR A 75 -11.74 -1.34 11.52
N PRO A 76 -12.18 -2.34 12.30
CA PRO A 76 -11.27 -3.18 13.04
C PRO A 76 -10.33 -3.93 12.08
N THR A 77 -9.07 -4.01 12.45
CA THR A 77 -8.02 -4.74 11.72
C THR A 77 -7.57 -5.95 12.54
N TYR A 78 -7.05 -6.96 11.85
CA TYR A 78 -6.45 -8.12 12.51
C TYR A 78 -5.17 -7.71 13.26
N LYS A 79 -5.04 -8.17 14.52
CA LYS A 79 -3.94 -7.81 15.43
C LYS A 79 -2.84 -8.87 15.55
N GLY A 80 -3.11 -10.10 15.10
CA GLY A 80 -2.15 -11.20 15.20
C GLY A 80 -1.12 -11.20 14.08
N GLN A 81 -0.21 -12.17 14.14
CA GLN A 81 0.69 -12.47 13.03
C GLN A 81 -0.11 -13.16 11.90
N CYS A 82 0.18 -12.81 10.66
CA CYS A 82 -0.41 -13.42 9.47
C CYS A 82 0.67 -13.75 8.44
N PRO A 83 0.51 -14.82 7.65
CA PRO A 83 1.45 -15.12 6.58
C PRO A 83 1.48 -13.97 5.56
N PRO A 84 2.65 -13.59 5.05
CA PRO A 84 2.75 -12.58 4.00
C PRO A 84 2.14 -13.11 2.70
N ASN A 85 1.52 -12.22 1.93
CA ASN A 85 1.01 -12.51 0.59
C ASN A 85 1.55 -11.50 -0.42
N ARG A 86 1.43 -11.82 -1.70
CA ARG A 86 1.87 -10.93 -2.81
C ARG A 86 1.32 -9.52 -2.81
N TYR A 87 0.16 -9.29 -2.20
CA TYR A 87 -0.60 -8.04 -2.30
C TYR A 87 -0.56 -7.24 -1.01
N GLU A 88 0.16 -7.71 0.01
CA GLU A 88 0.22 -7.16 1.37
C GLU A 88 -1.17 -6.93 2.01
N ILE A 89 -2.18 -7.68 1.55
CA ILE A 89 -3.55 -7.58 2.05
C ILE A 89 -3.60 -8.29 3.40
N LYS A 90 -3.87 -7.53 4.46
CA LYS A 90 -4.07 -8.09 5.79
C LYS A 90 -5.38 -8.88 5.86
N PRO A 91 -5.42 -9.98 6.64
CA PRO A 91 -6.65 -10.70 6.87
C PRO A 91 -7.67 -9.82 7.61
N GLY A 92 -8.95 -10.17 7.47
CA GLY A 92 -10.02 -9.51 8.21
C GLY A 92 -9.87 -9.71 9.72
N TYR A 93 -10.42 -8.78 10.51
CA TYR A 93 -10.31 -8.80 11.98
C TYR A 93 -10.85 -10.06 12.66
N ARG A 94 -11.68 -10.86 11.97
CA ARG A 94 -12.29 -12.10 12.49
C ARG A 94 -11.53 -13.37 12.08
N TRP A 95 -10.40 -13.22 11.38
CA TRP A 95 -9.58 -14.37 11.04
C TRP A 95 -9.04 -15.03 12.31
N ASP A 96 -9.06 -16.35 12.37
CA ASP A 96 -8.73 -17.15 13.56
C ASP A 96 -7.22 -17.38 13.73
N GLY A 97 -6.41 -16.91 12.79
CA GLY A 97 -4.95 -17.04 12.80
C GLY A 97 -4.43 -18.39 12.27
N VAL A 98 -5.32 -19.31 11.87
CA VAL A 98 -4.91 -20.62 11.35
C VAL A 98 -4.75 -20.54 9.83
N ASP A 99 -3.54 -20.82 9.36
CA ASP A 99 -3.25 -20.92 7.92
C ASP A 99 -3.86 -22.20 7.34
N ARG A 100 -4.74 -22.04 6.35
CA ARG A 100 -5.42 -23.11 5.61
C ARG A 100 -5.02 -23.13 4.13
N SER A 101 -3.86 -22.57 3.80
CA SER A 101 -3.38 -22.49 2.43
C SER A 101 -2.79 -23.82 1.93
N ASN A 102 -2.58 -23.91 0.62
CA ASN A 102 -1.84 -25.00 -0.03
C ASN A 102 -0.32 -24.73 -0.10
N GLY A 103 0.16 -23.67 0.57
CA GLY A 103 1.56 -23.23 0.53
C GLY A 103 2.01 -22.53 -0.77
N PHE A 104 1.09 -22.12 -1.65
CA PHE A 104 1.43 -21.45 -2.93
C PHE A 104 2.23 -20.16 -2.72
N GLU A 105 1.80 -19.27 -1.83
CA GLU A 105 2.47 -17.98 -1.57
C GLU A 105 3.91 -18.19 -1.09
N SER A 106 4.14 -19.14 -0.17
CA SER A 106 5.48 -19.48 0.33
C SER A 106 6.38 -20.04 -0.77
N LYS A 107 5.87 -20.99 -1.58
CA LYS A 107 6.62 -21.56 -2.71
C LYS A 107 6.99 -20.49 -3.73
N MET A 108 6.05 -19.60 -4.04
CA MET A 108 6.23 -18.52 -5.00
C MET A 108 7.27 -17.50 -4.50
N SER A 109 7.25 -17.15 -3.21
CA SER A 109 8.25 -16.27 -2.60
C SER A 109 9.64 -16.90 -2.63
N LEU A 110 9.76 -18.18 -2.26
CA LEU A 110 11.02 -18.92 -2.33
C LEU A 110 11.59 -18.94 -3.75
N GLU A 111 10.74 -19.19 -4.75
CA GLU A 111 11.15 -19.23 -6.16
C GLU A 111 11.62 -17.86 -6.67
N LYS A 112 10.94 -16.77 -6.27
CA LYS A 112 11.41 -15.40 -6.56
C LYS A 112 12.79 -15.15 -5.94
N ASN A 113 12.98 -15.52 -4.67
CA ASN A 113 14.25 -15.33 -3.97
C ASN A 113 15.38 -16.12 -4.64
N LYS A 114 15.11 -17.37 -5.05
CA LYS A 114 16.07 -18.20 -5.81
C LYS A 114 16.50 -17.52 -7.11
N LYS A 115 15.54 -16.95 -7.86
CA LYS A 115 15.83 -16.24 -9.12
C LYS A 115 16.68 -14.99 -8.88
N ILE A 116 16.39 -14.23 -7.83
CA ILE A 116 17.17 -13.05 -7.45
C ILE A 116 18.60 -13.47 -7.08
N ALA A 117 18.75 -14.46 -6.19
CA ALA A 117 20.05 -14.97 -5.77
C ALA A 117 20.86 -15.52 -6.95
N HIS A 118 20.23 -16.28 -7.85
CA HIS A 118 20.91 -16.77 -9.05
C HIS A 118 21.40 -15.62 -9.93
N LYS A 119 20.56 -14.59 -10.17
CA LYS A 119 20.96 -13.42 -10.96
C LYS A 119 22.17 -12.72 -10.35
N GLU A 120 22.17 -12.52 -9.04
CA GLU A 120 23.30 -11.92 -8.31
C GLU A 120 24.57 -12.76 -8.45
N LEU A 121 24.48 -14.07 -8.22
CA LEU A 121 25.60 -15.00 -8.38
C LEU A 121 26.15 -14.99 -9.81
N THR A 122 25.28 -14.98 -10.82
CA THR A 122 25.72 -14.92 -12.22
C THR A 122 26.47 -13.63 -12.52
N TYR A 123 25.97 -12.48 -12.04
CA TYR A 123 26.65 -11.21 -12.26
C TYR A 123 28.00 -11.15 -11.56
N ARG A 124 28.06 -11.63 -10.30
CA ARG A 124 29.30 -11.73 -9.54
C ARG A 124 30.32 -12.65 -10.20
N SER A 125 29.89 -13.83 -10.65
CA SER A 125 30.77 -14.78 -11.32
C SER A 125 31.31 -14.24 -12.65
N ILE A 126 30.51 -13.50 -13.42
CA ILE A 126 30.99 -12.85 -14.64
C ILE A 126 32.07 -11.83 -14.30
N ALA A 127 31.84 -10.99 -13.29
CA ALA A 127 32.79 -9.97 -12.86
C ALA A 127 34.10 -10.54 -12.27
N GLU A 128 34.07 -11.75 -11.68
CA GLU A 128 35.27 -12.43 -11.16
C GLU A 128 36.07 -13.17 -12.27
N CYS A 129 35.45 -13.43 -13.42
CA CYS A 129 36.09 -14.10 -14.57
C CYS A 129 36.71 -13.12 -15.59
N GLU A 130 36.39 -11.83 -15.51
CA GLU A 130 37.02 -10.73 -16.27
C GLU A 130 38.28 -10.22 -15.57
#